data_AF-A0A139WZN0-F1
#
_entry.id   AF-A0A139WZN0-F1
#
_cell.length_a   1.000
_cell.length_b   1.000
_cell.length_c   1.000
_cell.angle_alpha   90.00
_cell.angle_beta   90.00
_cell.angle_gamma   90.00
#
_symmetry.space_group_name_H-M   'P 1'
#
loop_
_entity.id
_entity.type
_entity.pdbx_description
1 polymer ?
#
loop_
_entity_poly.entity_id
_entity_poly.type
_entity_poly.pdbx_seq_one_letter_code
_entity_poly.pdbx_strand_id
1 'polypeptide(L)'
;MPPPTLKAVVINLGNGDLNSGFPRVTVQLWVSGYSRPQQFIGSLPAAPILAELYSNWQSIYKHLCNRMASMKDIRRRSVAQLAEVDVDDELEIELEGITNISQDSFNQVCYQLEQSINAWLHSPGFFNVARQVRSRLDSASEIHVMIETNDDLLRRLPWHCWQFFDDYPQAEPALSQPEYQREGQAQRETTKVRILAILGSSKGIDLKAEQRFLQDLQEAKTEFLVNPSYEQLNQQLRNAQGWDILFFAGHSQTEGETGRIYLNDNPNSNSLTIEQLQEALKVAITNGLKLAIFNSCDGLGLANSLEKLHIPTVIVMREPVPNRVAQEFFRHFLSAFARERLSLYRAVRYARQQLKRLEAYFPGASWLPTICQNPAVEPPIWLNIAEPLHFVLTSSQIYDLEKVLLDLIGPIAPILLQNVLAQVGNRRELIEQLRRHLSPSQQEEFQKQVNLELTQPLLKQEDRVEMLIDQYQVLDENFIRRCEQALTEAIGPIAHILIQQTLSSGEHSRATFVESLAAKLPNPQLTLAFKQQVLG
;
A
#
# COMPACT_ATOMS: atom_id res chain seq x y z
N MET A 1 21.70 6.23 20.51
CA MET A 1 20.29 5.74 20.50
C MET A 1 20.21 4.67 19.41
N PRO A 2 19.53 3.54 19.64
CA PRO A 2 19.23 2.62 18.54
C PRO A 2 18.40 3.36 17.47
N PRO A 3 18.54 3.03 16.18
CA PRO A 3 17.79 3.67 15.11
C PRO A 3 16.28 3.49 15.34
N PRO A 4 15.43 4.44 14.90
CA PRO A 4 13.99 4.33 15.05
C PRO A 4 13.49 3.09 14.30
N THR A 5 13.03 2.09 15.04
CA THR A 5 12.39 0.89 14.48
C THR A 5 10.99 1.27 14.02
N LEU A 6 10.66 1.04 12.75
CA LEU A 6 9.28 1.13 12.28
C LEU A 6 8.40 0.19 13.11
N LYS A 7 7.23 0.68 13.55
CA LYS A 7 6.26 -0.11 14.30
C LYS A 7 4.88 0.01 13.66
N ALA A 8 4.17 -1.11 13.55
CA ALA A 8 2.76 -1.11 13.18
C ALA A 8 1.91 -1.61 14.36
N VAL A 9 0.82 -0.91 14.63
CA VAL A 9 -0.20 -1.27 15.61
C VAL A 9 -1.48 -1.60 14.84
N VAL A 10 -1.83 -2.87 14.80
CA VAL A 10 -3.04 -3.34 14.13
C VAL A 10 -4.12 -3.55 15.19
N ILE A 11 -5.24 -2.83 15.09
CA ILE A 11 -6.38 -2.89 16.01
C ILE A 11 -7.54 -3.53 15.26
N ASN A 12 -7.76 -4.83 15.51
CA ASN A 12 -8.87 -5.59 14.97
C ASN A 12 -10.06 -5.50 15.93
N LEU A 13 -11.12 -4.82 15.48
CA LEU A 13 -12.33 -4.61 16.26
C LEU A 13 -13.23 -5.85 16.32
N GLY A 14 -13.00 -6.84 15.44
CA GLY A 14 -13.76 -8.09 15.37
C GLY A 14 -15.21 -7.88 14.94
N ASN A 15 -16.08 -8.80 15.38
CA ASN A 15 -17.51 -8.72 15.11
C ASN A 15 -18.18 -7.92 16.23
N GLY A 16 -18.50 -6.66 15.94
CA GLY A 16 -19.19 -5.73 16.83
C GLY A 16 -19.58 -4.47 16.09
N ASP A 17 -20.38 -3.63 16.75
CA ASP A 17 -20.84 -2.34 16.22
C ASP A 17 -20.97 -1.33 17.36
N LEU A 18 -21.25 -0.07 17.04
CA LEU A 18 -21.39 0.99 18.05
C LEU A 18 -22.59 0.80 18.99
N ASN A 19 -23.60 0.00 18.66
CA ASN A 19 -24.77 -0.24 19.50
C ASN A 19 -24.57 -1.41 20.46
N SER A 20 -23.88 -2.46 20.00
CA SER A 20 -23.66 -3.71 20.72
C SER A 20 -22.31 -3.73 21.46
N GLY A 21 -21.38 -2.87 21.04
CA GLY A 21 -19.99 -2.87 21.49
C GLY A 21 -19.15 -3.95 20.82
N PHE A 22 -17.91 -4.06 21.28
CA PHE A 22 -16.89 -4.96 20.74
C PHE A 22 -16.38 -5.84 21.89
N PRO A 23 -16.99 -7.01 22.10
CA PRO A 23 -16.64 -7.88 23.24
C PRO A 23 -15.20 -8.39 23.17
N ARG A 24 -14.59 -8.39 21.98
CA ARG A 24 -13.22 -8.81 21.76
C ARG A 24 -12.54 -7.94 20.71
N VAL A 25 -11.63 -7.09 21.16
CA VAL A 25 -10.71 -6.32 20.32
C VAL A 25 -9.32 -6.95 20.42
N THR A 26 -8.71 -7.27 19.28
CA THR A 26 -7.36 -7.83 19.22
C THR A 26 -6.40 -6.75 18.75
N VAL A 27 -5.37 -6.46 19.54
CA VAL A 27 -4.34 -5.48 19.17
C VAL A 27 -3.02 -6.20 18.96
N GLN A 28 -2.45 -6.06 17.77
CA GLN A 28 -1.14 -6.61 17.43
C GLN A 28 -0.12 -5.49 17.30
N LEU A 29 1.05 -5.70 17.93
CA LEU A 29 2.20 -4.81 17.81
C LEU A 29 3.30 -5.50 17.01
N TRP A 30 3.57 -4.94 15.84
CA TRP A 30 4.64 -5.34 14.94
C TRP A 30 5.81 -4.39 15.12
N VAL A 31 7.02 -4.95 15.25
CA VAL A 31 8.25 -4.18 15.45
C VAL A 31 9.28 -4.69 14.46
N SER A 32 9.89 -3.77 13.71
CA SER A 32 10.97 -4.09 12.79
C SER A 32 12.08 -4.91 13.47
N GLY A 33 12.55 -5.96 12.79
CA GLY A 33 13.52 -6.92 13.32
C GLY A 33 12.91 -8.16 14.00
N TYR A 34 11.60 -8.18 14.25
CA TYR A 34 10.90 -9.37 14.76
C TYR A 34 10.00 -9.98 13.67
N SER A 35 10.03 -11.31 13.53
CA SER A 35 9.25 -12.03 12.52
C SER A 35 7.79 -12.28 12.93
N ARG A 36 7.42 -12.01 14.18
CA ARG A 36 6.07 -12.26 14.73
C ARG A 36 5.62 -11.10 15.61
N PRO A 37 4.32 -10.77 15.63
CA PRO A 37 3.79 -9.70 16.45
C PRO A 37 3.64 -10.13 17.92
N GLN A 38 3.60 -9.13 18.80
CA GLN A 38 2.99 -9.28 20.13
C GLN A 38 1.48 -9.06 20.01
N GLN A 39 0.69 -9.74 20.82
CA GLN A 39 -0.77 -9.65 20.78
C GLN A 39 -1.37 -9.35 22.15
N PHE A 40 -2.36 -8.47 22.17
CA PHE A 40 -3.13 -8.06 23.33
C PHE A 40 -4.62 -8.19 23.03
N ILE A 41 -5.42 -8.49 24.05
CA ILE A 41 -6.87 -8.66 23.92
C ILE A 41 -7.55 -7.73 24.90
N GLY A 42 -8.52 -6.98 24.41
CA GLY A 42 -9.38 -6.10 25.20
C GLY A 42 -10.81 -6.14 24.70
N SER A 43 -11.59 -5.15 25.11
CA SER A 43 -12.96 -4.95 24.66
C SER A 43 -13.29 -3.46 24.64
N LEU A 44 -14.28 -3.08 23.83
CA LEU A 44 -14.85 -1.75 23.82
C LEU A 44 -16.35 -1.84 24.11
N PRO A 45 -16.92 -1.00 24.98
CA PRO A 45 -18.35 -1.01 25.26
C PRO A 45 -19.14 -0.47 24.06
N ALA A 46 -20.46 -0.64 24.09
CA ALA A 46 -21.36 0.07 23.18
C ALA A 46 -21.19 1.60 23.35
N ALA A 47 -21.20 2.30 22.22
CA ALA A 47 -21.12 3.76 22.14
C ALA A 47 -22.07 4.30 21.04
N PRO A 48 -23.39 4.11 21.16
CA PRO A 48 -24.37 4.58 20.17
C PRO A 48 -24.32 6.11 19.97
N ILE A 49 -23.91 6.85 20.99
CA ILE A 49 -23.68 8.30 20.91
C ILE A 49 -22.68 8.69 19.83
N LEU A 50 -21.68 7.85 19.53
CA LEU A 50 -20.73 8.11 18.44
C LEU A 50 -21.40 8.05 17.08
N ALA A 51 -22.37 7.13 16.91
CA ALA A 51 -23.15 7.04 15.69
C ALA A 51 -24.00 8.31 15.49
N GLU A 52 -24.70 8.75 16.55
CA GLU A 52 -25.52 9.96 16.53
C GLU A 52 -24.69 11.21 16.24
N LEU A 53 -23.56 11.38 16.92
CA LEU A 53 -22.66 12.51 16.73
C LEU A 53 -22.07 12.52 15.32
N TYR A 54 -21.69 11.36 14.77
CA TYR A 54 -21.22 11.27 13.41
C TYR A 54 -22.31 11.62 12.40
N SER A 55 -23.52 11.10 12.55
CA SER A 55 -24.65 11.44 11.67
C SER A 55 -24.96 12.94 11.69
N ASN A 56 -24.91 13.56 12.88
CA ASN A 56 -25.08 15.00 13.01
C ASN A 56 -23.93 15.77 12.33
N TRP A 57 -22.69 15.37 12.57
CA TRP A 57 -21.51 15.94 11.93
C TRP A 57 -21.62 15.90 10.40
N GLN A 58 -21.97 14.73 9.85
CA GLN A 58 -22.11 14.51 8.41
C GLN A 58 -23.23 15.37 7.81
N SER A 59 -24.39 15.46 8.49
CA SER A 59 -25.50 16.30 8.05
C SER A 59 -25.08 17.77 7.97
N ILE A 60 -24.49 18.31 9.04
CA ILE A 60 -24.02 19.70 9.06
C ILE A 60 -22.96 19.93 7.98
N TYR A 61 -21.99 19.03 7.85
CA TYR A 61 -20.92 19.13 6.86
C TYR A 61 -21.47 19.21 5.43
N LYS A 62 -22.39 18.32 5.06
CA LYS A 62 -23.05 18.33 3.74
C LYS A 62 -23.77 19.67 3.48
N HIS A 63 -24.49 20.20 4.46
CA HIS A 63 -25.13 21.50 4.33
C HIS A 63 -24.12 22.65 4.14
N LEU A 64 -22.98 22.62 4.85
CA LEU A 64 -21.91 23.60 4.67
C LEU A 64 -21.33 23.54 3.26
N CYS A 65 -21.07 22.34 2.73
CA CYS A 65 -20.63 22.13 1.35
C CYS A 65 -21.62 22.70 0.33
N ASN A 66 -22.92 22.44 0.50
CA ASN A 66 -23.96 22.95 -0.40
C ASN A 66 -24.04 24.48 -0.36
N ARG A 67 -23.91 25.08 0.82
CA ARG A 67 -23.93 26.53 0.97
C ARG A 67 -22.71 27.17 0.29
N MET A 68 -21.55 26.52 0.33
CA MET A 68 -20.34 26.98 -0.36
C MET A 68 -20.52 26.94 -1.89
N ALA A 69 -21.20 25.91 -2.42
CA ALA A 69 -21.58 25.86 -3.83
C ALA A 69 -22.59 26.97 -4.19
N SER A 70 -23.67 27.11 -3.41
CA SER A 70 -24.78 28.06 -3.71
C SER A 70 -24.41 29.54 -3.57
N MET A 71 -23.54 29.93 -2.61
CA MET A 71 -23.09 31.32 -2.48
C MET A 71 -22.32 31.83 -3.72
N LYS A 72 -21.73 30.93 -4.51
CA LYS A 72 -21.07 31.29 -5.76
C LYS A 72 -22.05 31.52 -6.90
N ASP A 73 -23.17 30.79 -6.96
CA ASP A 73 -24.23 31.07 -7.95
C ASP A 73 -24.84 32.46 -7.80
N ILE A 74 -25.01 32.91 -6.55
CA ILE A 74 -25.50 34.26 -6.24
C ILE A 74 -24.45 35.32 -6.64
N ARG A 75 -23.16 35.08 -6.35
CA ARG A 75 -22.09 35.98 -6.78
C ARG A 75 -21.95 36.02 -8.31
N ARG A 76 -21.99 34.89 -9.01
CA ARG A 76 -21.99 34.82 -10.50
C ARG A 76 -23.15 35.61 -11.12
N ARG A 77 -24.34 35.63 -10.50
CA ARG A 77 -25.49 36.45 -10.96
C ARG A 77 -25.36 37.95 -10.66
N SER A 78 -24.58 38.33 -9.66
CA SER A 78 -24.41 39.74 -9.23
C SER A 78 -23.17 40.43 -9.81
N VAL A 79 -22.17 39.69 -10.29
CA VAL A 79 -20.86 40.22 -10.73
C VAL A 79 -20.65 40.08 -12.25
N ALA A 80 -21.68 40.34 -13.06
CA ALA A 80 -21.53 40.48 -14.50
C ALA A 80 -20.80 41.78 -14.93
N GLN A 81 -20.16 42.52 -14.01
CA GLN A 81 -19.60 43.85 -14.31
C GLN A 81 -18.22 44.20 -13.73
N LEU A 82 -17.56 43.42 -12.87
CA LEU A 82 -16.19 43.76 -12.43
C LEU A 82 -15.31 42.52 -12.23
N ALA A 83 -14.12 42.59 -12.82
CA ALA A 83 -13.18 41.50 -12.99
C ALA A 83 -12.42 41.07 -11.71
N GLU A 84 -12.02 39.80 -11.72
CA GLU A 84 -10.88 39.15 -11.05
C GLU A 84 -10.88 39.03 -9.51
N VAL A 85 -11.46 37.93 -9.01
CA VAL A 85 -10.76 36.90 -8.21
C VAL A 85 -11.50 35.57 -8.43
N ASP A 86 -10.95 34.70 -9.29
CA ASP A 86 -11.50 33.36 -9.55
C ASP A 86 -11.28 32.43 -8.35
N VAL A 87 -12.37 31.96 -7.74
CA VAL A 87 -12.37 30.83 -6.80
C VAL A 87 -13.37 29.81 -7.32
N ASP A 88 -12.88 28.83 -8.07
CA ASP A 88 -13.68 27.82 -8.77
C ASP A 88 -13.83 26.56 -7.89
N ASP A 89 -14.99 26.42 -7.23
CA ASP A 89 -15.37 25.21 -6.51
C ASP A 89 -16.89 25.07 -6.69
N GLU A 90 -17.32 24.18 -7.58
CA GLU A 90 -18.70 23.75 -7.72
C GLU A 90 -18.80 22.34 -7.11
N LEU A 91 -19.76 22.14 -6.21
CA LEU A 91 -20.18 20.83 -5.75
C LEU A 91 -21.69 20.75 -5.98
N GLU A 92 -22.15 19.96 -6.95
CA GLU A 92 -23.58 19.66 -7.13
C GLU A 92 -23.96 18.54 -6.14
N ILE A 93 -24.61 18.88 -5.03
CA ILE A 93 -25.26 17.90 -4.14
C ILE A 93 -26.73 18.31 -4.02
N GLU A 94 -27.63 17.52 -4.60
CA GLU A 94 -29.08 17.70 -4.47
C GLU A 94 -29.58 17.16 -3.13
N LEU A 95 -29.88 18.03 -2.16
CA LEU A 95 -30.66 17.68 -0.96
C LEU A 95 -31.53 18.85 -0.50
N GLU A 96 -32.79 18.55 -0.16
CA GLU A 96 -33.81 19.49 0.30
C GLU A 96 -33.58 19.95 1.75
N GLY A 97 -33.55 21.28 1.93
CA GLY A 97 -34.18 22.03 3.02
C GLY A 97 -33.80 21.75 4.48
N ILE A 98 -32.79 22.47 5.02
CA ILE A 98 -32.81 23.00 6.40
C ILE A 98 -32.15 24.40 6.39
N THR A 99 -32.81 25.38 6.99
CA THR A 99 -32.35 26.77 7.17
C THR A 99 -31.77 26.95 8.58
N ASN A 100 -30.57 27.57 8.68
CA ASN A 100 -29.88 28.03 9.90
C ASN A 100 -28.95 27.05 10.65
N ILE A 101 -27.92 26.52 9.98
CA ILE A 101 -26.79 25.85 10.65
C ILE A 101 -25.58 26.80 10.70
N SER A 102 -25.05 27.09 11.89
CA SER A 102 -23.89 27.99 12.10
C SER A 102 -22.57 27.22 12.13
N GLN A 103 -21.46 27.88 11.80
CA GLN A 103 -20.11 27.28 11.92
C GLN A 103 -19.78 26.92 13.39
N ASP A 104 -20.31 27.66 14.36
CA ASP A 104 -20.17 27.34 15.78
C ASP A 104 -20.83 26.01 16.15
N SER A 105 -22.00 25.70 15.57
CA SER A 105 -22.65 24.40 15.77
C SER A 105 -21.82 23.25 15.22
N PHE A 106 -21.13 23.45 14.09
CA PHE A 106 -20.23 22.45 13.54
C PHE A 106 -19.00 22.21 14.42
N ASN A 107 -18.35 23.28 14.89
CA ASN A 107 -17.21 23.19 15.79
C ASN A 107 -17.58 22.48 17.09
N GLN A 108 -18.76 22.74 17.62
CA GLN A 108 -19.28 22.06 18.81
C GLN A 108 -19.44 20.55 18.58
N VAL A 109 -20.00 20.14 17.44
CA VAL A 109 -20.15 18.71 17.12
C VAL A 109 -18.80 18.04 16.90
N CYS A 110 -17.85 18.70 16.23
CA CYS A 110 -16.47 18.21 16.12
C CYS A 110 -15.85 17.95 17.50
N TYR A 111 -15.96 18.93 18.41
CA TYR A 111 -15.46 18.80 19.78
C TYR A 111 -16.13 17.64 20.53
N GLN A 112 -17.46 17.54 20.47
CA GLN A 112 -18.19 16.45 21.13
C GLN A 112 -17.80 15.07 20.59
N LEU A 113 -17.61 14.94 19.28
CA LEU A 113 -17.19 13.70 18.64
C LEU A 113 -15.77 13.32 19.06
N GLU A 114 -14.83 14.26 19.09
CA GLU A 114 -13.47 14.04 19.59
C GLU A 114 -13.47 13.59 21.06
N GLN A 115 -14.20 14.27 21.94
CA GLN A 115 -14.31 13.90 23.34
C GLN A 115 -14.91 12.50 23.52
N SER A 116 -15.96 12.19 22.74
CA SER A 116 -16.65 10.90 22.83
C SER A 116 -15.78 9.75 22.32
N ILE A 117 -15.01 9.94 21.24
CA ILE A 117 -14.07 8.94 20.73
C ILE A 117 -13.01 8.64 21.79
N ASN A 118 -12.46 9.69 22.40
CA ASN A 118 -11.45 9.51 23.44
C ASN A 118 -12.04 8.87 24.69
N ALA A 119 -13.23 9.26 25.16
CA ALA A 119 -13.89 8.61 26.29
C ALA A 119 -14.13 7.11 26.02
N TRP A 120 -14.56 6.77 24.81
CA TRP A 120 -14.79 5.39 24.40
C TRP A 120 -13.50 4.56 24.35
N LEU A 121 -12.43 5.09 23.75
CA LEU A 121 -11.11 4.45 23.70
C LEU A 121 -10.38 4.42 25.06
N HIS A 122 -10.81 5.23 26.03
CA HIS A 122 -10.34 5.16 27.42
C HIS A 122 -11.20 4.27 28.32
N SER A 123 -12.17 3.55 27.75
CA SER A 123 -13.00 2.61 28.53
C SER A 123 -12.16 1.51 29.20
N PRO A 124 -12.60 0.97 30.36
CA PRO A 124 -11.81 0.00 31.13
C PRO A 124 -11.35 -1.23 30.34
N GLY A 125 -12.15 -1.70 29.38
CA GLY A 125 -11.86 -2.87 28.55
C GLY A 125 -10.70 -2.66 27.57
N PHE A 126 -10.44 -1.42 27.13
CA PHE A 126 -9.38 -1.10 26.18
C PHE A 126 -8.21 -0.35 26.83
N PHE A 127 -8.44 0.34 27.93
CA PHE A 127 -7.44 1.15 28.64
C PHE A 127 -6.15 0.38 28.94
N ASN A 128 -6.27 -0.85 29.46
CA ASN A 128 -5.11 -1.68 29.78
C ASN A 128 -4.31 -2.08 28.54
N VAL A 129 -5.00 -2.39 27.44
CA VAL A 129 -4.36 -2.72 26.16
C VAL A 129 -3.60 -1.50 25.63
N ALA A 130 -4.26 -0.34 25.57
CA ALA A 130 -3.65 0.90 25.12
C ALA A 130 -2.42 1.28 25.96
N ARG A 131 -2.47 1.11 27.29
CA ARG A 131 -1.33 1.34 28.19
C ARG A 131 -0.17 0.38 27.89
N GLN A 132 -0.44 -0.91 27.69
CA GLN A 132 0.59 -1.90 27.38
C GLN A 132 1.27 -1.63 26.04
N VAL A 133 0.49 -1.27 25.01
CA VAL A 133 1.02 -0.88 23.71
C VAL A 133 1.88 0.38 23.84
N ARG A 134 1.36 1.46 24.44
CA ARG A 134 2.10 2.72 24.68
C ARG A 134 3.43 2.51 25.39
N SER A 135 3.50 1.64 26.40
CA SER A 135 4.75 1.37 27.13
C SER A 135 5.88 0.74 26.28
N ARG A 136 5.56 0.29 25.06
CA ARG A 136 6.49 -0.35 24.12
C ARG A 136 6.76 0.50 22.89
N LEU A 137 6.15 1.67 22.78
CA LEU A 137 6.32 2.61 21.69
C LEU A 137 7.31 3.70 22.10
N ASP A 138 7.96 4.28 21.10
CA ASP A 138 8.81 5.46 21.28
C ASP A 138 8.11 6.63 20.60
N SER A 139 8.01 7.77 21.29
CA SER A 139 7.25 8.93 20.83
C SER A 139 7.84 9.58 19.58
N ALA A 140 9.15 9.40 19.34
CA ALA A 140 9.83 9.93 18.17
C ALA A 140 9.74 9.00 16.94
N SER A 141 9.37 7.73 17.14
CA SER A 141 9.31 6.73 16.09
C SER A 141 8.09 6.90 15.19
N GLU A 142 8.24 6.54 13.93
CA GLU A 142 7.10 6.41 13.01
C GLU A 142 6.25 5.19 13.39
N ILE A 143 4.93 5.39 13.49
CA ILE A 143 3.99 4.36 13.91
C ILE A 143 2.80 4.31 12.96
N HIS A 144 2.57 3.17 12.35
CA HIS A 144 1.39 2.93 11.51
C HIS A 144 0.28 2.36 12.39
N VAL A 145 -0.85 3.03 12.51
CA VAL A 145 -1.99 2.52 13.30
C VAL A 145 -3.08 2.07 12.34
N MET A 146 -3.27 0.76 12.19
CA MET A 146 -4.26 0.19 11.27
C MET A 146 -5.51 -0.22 12.05
N ILE A 147 -6.67 0.29 11.66
CA ILE A 147 -7.96 -0.08 12.23
C ILE A 147 -8.61 -1.10 11.28
N GLU A 148 -8.70 -2.35 11.72
CA GLU A 148 -9.33 -3.43 10.95
C GLU A 148 -10.81 -3.54 11.33
N THR A 149 -11.68 -3.25 10.36
CA THR A 149 -13.14 -3.35 10.50
C THR A 149 -13.85 -3.41 9.15
N ASN A 150 -14.98 -4.13 9.12
CA ASN A 150 -15.94 -4.13 8.00
C ASN A 150 -17.14 -3.21 8.25
N ASP A 151 -17.25 -2.60 9.44
CA ASP A 151 -18.33 -1.68 9.75
C ASP A 151 -18.11 -0.32 9.08
N ASP A 152 -19.02 0.06 8.19
CA ASP A 152 -18.94 1.30 7.40
C ASP A 152 -18.93 2.56 8.26
N LEU A 153 -19.67 2.56 9.37
CA LEU A 153 -19.75 3.71 10.26
C LEU A 153 -18.43 3.89 11.04
N LEU A 154 -17.81 2.79 11.46
CA LEU A 154 -16.47 2.83 12.07
C LEU A 154 -15.40 3.30 11.10
N ARG A 155 -15.47 2.89 9.82
CA ARG A 155 -14.54 3.37 8.77
C ARG A 155 -14.65 4.88 8.55
N ARG A 156 -15.84 5.43 8.78
CA ARG A 156 -16.15 6.85 8.71
C ARG A 156 -15.69 7.66 9.92
N LEU A 157 -15.47 7.03 11.08
CA LEU A 157 -15.06 7.75 12.28
C LEU A 157 -13.71 8.48 12.06
N PRO A 158 -13.55 9.69 12.64
CA PRO A 158 -12.33 10.47 12.53
C PRO A 158 -11.23 9.94 13.45
N TRP A 159 -10.70 8.73 13.19
CA TRP A 159 -9.72 8.05 14.06
C TRP A 159 -8.50 8.88 14.48
N HIS A 160 -8.07 9.83 13.63
CA HIS A 160 -7.00 10.79 13.94
C HIS A 160 -7.27 11.69 15.16
N CYS A 161 -8.52 11.80 15.61
CA CYS A 161 -8.91 12.52 16.81
C CYS A 161 -8.60 11.75 18.10
N TRP A 162 -8.14 10.50 18.00
CA TRP A 162 -7.65 9.76 19.16
C TRP A 162 -6.38 10.43 19.71
N GLN A 163 -6.39 10.79 21.00
CA GLN A 163 -5.28 11.44 21.71
C GLN A 163 -3.93 10.73 21.59
N PHE A 164 -3.94 9.44 21.23
CA PHE A 164 -2.73 8.73 20.84
C PHE A 164 -1.91 9.50 19.79
N PHE A 165 -2.54 10.14 18.80
CA PHE A 165 -1.83 10.86 17.74
C PHE A 165 -1.25 12.21 18.17
N ASP A 166 -1.57 12.69 19.37
CA ASP A 166 -0.93 13.83 20.01
C ASP A 166 0.35 13.38 20.75
N ASP A 167 0.27 12.25 21.46
CA ASP A 167 1.41 11.63 22.15
C ASP A 167 2.49 11.12 21.17
N TYR A 168 2.07 10.65 19.99
CA TYR A 168 2.93 10.09 18.95
C TYR A 168 2.84 10.93 17.67
N PRO A 169 3.58 12.04 17.57
CA PRO A 169 3.42 13.01 16.49
C PRO A 169 3.85 12.52 15.10
N GLN A 170 4.51 11.36 15.00
CA GLN A 170 4.85 10.69 13.72
C GLN A 170 3.90 9.51 13.41
N ALA A 171 2.85 9.31 14.20
CA ALA A 171 1.85 8.27 13.96
C ALA A 171 0.71 8.78 13.09
N GLU A 172 0.16 7.91 12.23
CA GLU A 172 -1.02 8.23 11.40
C GLU A 172 -1.94 6.99 11.30
N PRO A 173 -3.27 7.17 11.36
CA PRO A 173 -4.22 6.07 11.22
C PRO A 173 -4.43 5.67 9.75
N ALA A 174 -4.66 4.38 9.54
CA ALA A 174 -5.17 3.79 8.31
C ALA A 174 -6.33 2.84 8.62
N LEU A 175 -7.18 2.61 7.62
CA LEU A 175 -8.24 1.62 7.63
C LEU A 175 -7.78 0.36 6.93
N SER A 176 -8.35 -0.77 7.34
CA SER A 176 -8.12 -2.04 6.67
C SER A 176 -9.32 -2.96 6.79
N GLN A 177 -9.47 -3.89 5.84
CA GLN A 177 -10.43 -4.98 5.98
C GLN A 177 -9.86 -6.07 6.88
N PRO A 178 -10.69 -6.78 7.65
CA PRO A 178 -10.25 -7.94 8.44
C PRO A 178 -9.78 -9.11 7.56
N GLU A 179 -10.25 -9.19 6.31
CA GLU A 179 -9.83 -10.19 5.33
C GLU A 179 -8.91 -9.56 4.29
N TYR A 180 -7.68 -10.06 4.21
CA TYR A 180 -6.68 -9.60 3.28
C TYR A 180 -5.73 -10.73 2.89
N GLN A 181 -5.18 -10.61 1.69
CA GLN A 181 -4.21 -11.57 1.16
C GLN A 181 -3.05 -10.82 0.51
N ARG A 182 -1.89 -11.46 0.47
CA ARG A 182 -0.75 -10.98 -0.30
C ARG A 182 -0.86 -11.52 -1.72
N GLU A 183 -1.05 -10.64 -2.69
CA GLU A 183 -0.94 -10.99 -4.10
C GLU A 183 0.51 -10.87 -4.59
N GLY A 184 0.93 -11.78 -5.46
CA GLY A 184 2.21 -11.68 -6.13
C GLY A 184 2.17 -10.54 -7.15
N GLN A 185 3.04 -9.55 -6.99
CA GLN A 185 3.17 -8.45 -7.96
C GLN A 185 4.42 -8.65 -8.83
N ALA A 186 4.28 -8.39 -10.12
CA ALA A 186 5.41 -8.38 -11.03
C ALA A 186 6.41 -7.31 -10.60
N GLN A 187 7.64 -7.73 -10.33
CA GLN A 187 8.72 -6.79 -10.03
C GLN A 187 9.17 -6.14 -11.33
N ARG A 188 9.15 -4.80 -11.35
CA ARG A 188 9.50 -4.02 -12.52
C ARG A 188 10.83 -3.32 -12.35
N GLU A 189 11.63 -3.34 -13.40
CA GLU A 189 12.82 -2.52 -13.52
C GLU A 189 12.44 -1.19 -14.19
N THR A 190 11.89 -0.26 -13.41
CA THR A 190 11.62 1.11 -13.86
C THR A 190 12.59 2.07 -13.19
N THR A 191 13.07 3.08 -13.93
CA THR A 191 13.95 4.14 -13.41
C THR A 191 13.18 5.40 -12.98
N LYS A 192 11.86 5.41 -13.21
CA LYS A 192 10.95 6.51 -12.85
C LYS A 192 9.62 5.92 -12.43
N VAL A 193 8.98 6.60 -11.47
CA VAL A 193 7.62 6.28 -11.03
C VAL A 193 6.65 6.46 -12.20
N ARG A 194 5.86 5.44 -12.54
CA ARG A 194 4.83 5.55 -13.58
C ARG A 194 3.48 5.88 -12.97
N ILE A 195 2.92 7.01 -13.36
CA ILE A 195 1.62 7.49 -12.87
C ILE A 195 0.61 7.47 -14.01
N LEU A 196 -0.50 6.76 -13.84
CA LEU A 196 -1.69 6.93 -14.68
C LEU A 196 -2.61 7.94 -13.99
N ALA A 197 -2.77 9.12 -14.58
CA ALA A 197 -3.60 10.19 -14.06
C ALA A 197 -4.89 10.31 -14.87
N ILE A 198 -6.01 9.92 -14.27
CA ILE A 198 -7.34 10.02 -14.83
C ILE A 198 -7.96 11.33 -14.34
N LEU A 199 -8.16 12.26 -15.27
CA LEU A 199 -8.89 13.50 -15.05
C LEU A 199 -10.28 13.30 -15.65
N GLY A 200 -11.24 12.97 -14.78
CA GLY A 200 -12.61 12.63 -15.14
C GLY A 200 -13.44 13.85 -15.55
N SER A 201 -14.77 13.73 -15.39
CA SER A 201 -15.69 14.87 -15.60
C SER A 201 -15.23 16.08 -14.79
N SER A 202 -14.99 17.18 -15.50
CA SER A 202 -14.56 18.47 -14.92
C SER A 202 -15.72 19.46 -14.77
N LYS A 203 -16.97 18.99 -14.86
CA LYS A 203 -18.15 19.86 -14.76
C LYS A 203 -18.15 20.60 -13.41
N GLY A 204 -17.84 21.89 -13.41
CA GLY A 204 -17.78 22.70 -12.19
C GLY A 204 -16.52 22.52 -11.31
N ILE A 205 -15.50 21.80 -11.78
CA ILE A 205 -14.22 21.65 -11.06
C ILE A 205 -13.04 21.92 -11.99
N ASP A 206 -12.04 22.67 -11.52
CA ASP A 206 -10.79 22.86 -12.26
C ASP A 206 -9.80 21.76 -11.87
N LEU A 207 -9.42 20.91 -12.83
CA LEU A 207 -8.43 19.83 -12.65
C LEU A 207 -7.03 20.22 -13.16
N LYS A 208 -6.85 21.48 -13.62
CA LYS A 208 -5.54 21.94 -14.14
C LYS A 208 -4.48 22.03 -13.04
N ALA A 209 -4.87 22.26 -11.79
CA ALA A 209 -3.94 22.31 -10.67
C ALA A 209 -3.26 20.95 -10.46
N GLU A 210 -4.04 19.88 -10.37
CA GLU A 210 -3.58 18.49 -10.27
C GLU A 210 -2.64 18.14 -11.42
N GLN A 211 -3.02 18.53 -12.65
CA GLN A 211 -2.20 18.30 -13.83
C GLN A 211 -0.83 18.96 -13.70
N ARG A 212 -0.77 20.23 -13.26
CA ARG A 212 0.50 20.95 -13.02
C ARG A 212 1.32 20.27 -11.94
N PHE A 213 0.71 19.91 -10.80
CA PHE A 213 1.43 19.26 -9.69
C PHE A 213 2.11 17.96 -10.11
N LEU A 214 1.43 17.16 -10.94
CA LEU A 214 1.96 15.91 -11.49
C LEU A 214 3.01 16.12 -12.60
N GLN A 215 2.89 17.17 -13.40
CA GLN A 215 3.87 17.52 -14.43
C GLN A 215 5.19 18.02 -13.81
N ASP A 216 5.12 18.67 -12.64
CA ASP A 216 6.28 19.20 -11.92
C ASP A 216 7.12 18.11 -11.21
N LEU A 217 6.76 16.83 -11.33
CA LEU A 217 7.49 15.72 -10.72
C LEU A 217 8.63 15.24 -11.65
N GLN A 218 9.88 15.53 -11.28
CA GLN A 218 11.06 15.23 -12.12
C GLN A 218 11.34 13.72 -12.29
N GLU A 219 11.05 12.92 -11.25
CA GLU A 219 11.30 11.48 -11.20
C GLU A 219 10.04 10.62 -11.46
N ALA A 220 9.00 11.24 -12.02
CA ALA A 220 7.81 10.54 -12.46
C ALA A 220 7.62 10.66 -13.97
N LYS A 221 7.01 9.63 -14.56
CA LYS A 221 6.41 9.69 -15.88
C LYS A 221 4.90 9.59 -15.70
N THR A 222 4.22 10.70 -15.91
CA THR A 222 2.75 10.76 -15.82
C THR A 222 2.13 10.65 -17.20
N GLU A 223 1.19 9.72 -17.35
CA GLU A 223 0.30 9.62 -18.51
C GLU A 223 -1.08 10.15 -18.11
N PHE A 224 -1.56 11.17 -18.83
CA PHE A 224 -2.84 11.82 -18.55
C PHE A 224 -3.94 11.29 -19.45
N LEU A 225 -5.02 10.81 -18.84
CA LEU A 225 -6.29 10.52 -19.48
C LEU A 225 -7.29 11.61 -19.10
N VAL A 226 -7.52 12.58 -19.99
CA VAL A 226 -8.45 13.69 -19.77
C VAL A 226 -9.78 13.38 -20.43
N ASN A 227 -10.86 13.36 -19.65
CA ASN A 227 -12.19 12.97 -20.06
C ASN A 227 -12.23 11.65 -20.88
N PRO A 228 -11.60 10.55 -20.41
CA PRO A 228 -11.45 9.35 -21.21
C PRO A 228 -12.77 8.62 -21.46
N SER A 229 -12.81 7.82 -22.53
CA SER A 229 -13.81 6.77 -22.69
C SER A 229 -13.49 5.56 -21.80
N TYR A 230 -14.49 4.71 -21.57
CA TYR A 230 -14.29 3.41 -20.91
C TYR A 230 -13.20 2.57 -21.59
N GLU A 231 -13.20 2.52 -22.93
CA GLU A 231 -12.23 1.74 -23.70
C GLU A 231 -10.80 2.25 -23.51
N GLN A 232 -10.60 3.57 -23.55
CA GLN A 232 -9.30 4.19 -23.32
C GLN A 232 -8.77 3.87 -21.92
N LEU A 233 -9.63 4.00 -20.90
CA LEU A 233 -9.27 3.69 -19.53
C LEU A 233 -8.93 2.20 -19.37
N ASN A 234 -9.78 1.31 -19.87
CA ASN A 234 -9.58 -0.14 -19.77
C ASN A 234 -8.29 -0.58 -20.48
N GLN A 235 -7.99 -0.01 -21.66
CA GLN A 235 -6.75 -0.27 -22.36
C GLN A 235 -5.52 0.16 -21.55
N GLN A 236 -5.55 1.34 -20.93
CA GLN A 236 -4.42 1.83 -20.13
C GLN A 236 -4.22 1.05 -18.85
N LEU A 237 -5.29 0.70 -18.13
CA LEU A 237 -5.20 -0.15 -16.93
C LEU A 237 -4.57 -1.52 -17.26
N ARG A 238 -4.85 -2.05 -18.46
CA ARG A 238 -4.28 -3.32 -18.95
C ARG A 238 -2.90 -3.20 -19.61
N ASN A 239 -2.28 -2.01 -19.60
CA ASN A 239 -0.98 -1.80 -20.22
C ASN A 239 0.06 -2.76 -19.60
N ALA A 240 0.76 -3.53 -20.43
CA ALA A 240 1.74 -4.52 -19.99
C ALA A 240 2.93 -3.87 -19.24
N GLN A 241 3.28 -2.62 -19.60
CA GLN A 241 4.26 -1.85 -18.85
C GLN A 241 3.74 -1.33 -17.50
N GLY A 242 2.41 -1.33 -17.35
CA GLY A 242 1.57 -0.93 -16.22
C GLY A 242 1.98 0.32 -15.45
N TRP A 243 1.54 0.38 -14.20
CA TRP A 243 1.52 1.61 -13.40
C TRP A 243 1.95 1.33 -11.99
N ASP A 244 2.65 2.28 -11.38
CA ASP A 244 2.97 2.26 -9.96
C ASP A 244 1.91 2.98 -9.14
N ILE A 245 1.44 4.12 -9.67
CA ILE A 245 0.44 4.98 -9.06
C ILE A 245 -0.73 5.15 -10.03
N LEU A 246 -1.94 4.93 -9.53
CA LEU A 246 -3.18 5.33 -10.17
C LEU A 246 -3.70 6.58 -9.46
N PHE A 247 -3.93 7.66 -10.20
CA PHE A 247 -4.52 8.88 -9.67
C PHE A 247 -5.85 9.15 -10.38
N PHE A 248 -6.91 9.42 -9.63
CA PHE A 248 -8.20 9.85 -10.14
C PHE A 248 -8.60 11.17 -9.50
N ALA A 249 -8.99 12.14 -10.33
CA ALA A 249 -9.67 13.37 -9.91
C ALA A 249 -10.84 13.63 -10.85
N GLY A 250 -12.00 13.96 -10.29
CA GLY A 250 -13.26 14.02 -11.01
C GLY A 250 -14.44 13.83 -10.07
N HIS A 251 -15.65 13.83 -10.62
CA HIS A 251 -16.84 13.48 -9.84
C HIS A 251 -16.89 11.98 -9.52
N SER A 252 -17.34 11.66 -8.32
CA SER A 252 -17.68 10.29 -7.90
C SER A 252 -18.81 10.30 -6.88
N GLN A 253 -19.45 9.15 -6.71
CA GLN A 253 -20.58 8.95 -5.82
C GLN A 253 -20.61 7.51 -5.31
N THR A 254 -20.99 7.28 -4.06
CA THR A 254 -21.34 5.95 -3.57
C THR A 254 -22.76 5.55 -4.02
N GLU A 255 -22.89 4.37 -4.63
CA GLU A 255 -24.16 3.72 -5.00
C GLU A 255 -24.29 2.39 -4.28
N GLY A 256 -25.08 2.34 -3.20
CA GLY A 256 -25.18 1.14 -2.35
C GLY A 256 -23.84 0.84 -1.67
N GLU A 257 -23.28 -0.34 -1.92
CA GLU A 257 -21.97 -0.78 -1.38
C GLU A 257 -20.79 -0.52 -2.34
N THR A 258 -21.03 0.11 -3.50
CA THR A 258 -19.98 0.41 -4.49
C THR A 258 -19.82 1.91 -4.71
N GLY A 259 -18.70 2.30 -5.32
CA GLY A 259 -18.50 3.65 -5.83
C GLY A 259 -18.57 3.71 -7.36
N ARG A 260 -19.17 4.80 -7.85
CA ARG A 260 -19.20 5.22 -9.25
C ARG A 260 -18.25 6.38 -9.47
N ILE A 261 -17.45 6.32 -10.52
CA ILE A 261 -16.63 7.43 -11.00
C ILE A 261 -17.17 7.96 -12.33
N TYR A 262 -17.14 9.27 -12.52
CA TYR A 262 -17.53 9.93 -13.77
C TYR A 262 -16.27 10.25 -14.58
N LEU A 263 -16.10 9.53 -15.68
CA LEU A 263 -14.98 9.66 -16.59
C LEU A 263 -15.02 10.89 -17.47
N ASN A 264 -16.21 11.36 -17.88
CA ASN A 264 -16.35 12.47 -18.83
C ASN A 264 -17.74 13.10 -18.75
N ASP A 265 -18.03 14.08 -19.61
CA ASP A 265 -19.31 14.81 -19.63
C ASP A 265 -20.34 14.24 -20.65
N ASN A 266 -20.13 13.03 -21.17
CA ASN A 266 -21.04 12.43 -22.15
C ASN A 266 -22.38 12.01 -21.50
N PRO A 267 -23.54 12.45 -22.01
CA PRO A 267 -24.83 12.17 -21.38
C PRO A 267 -25.23 10.69 -21.34
N ASN A 268 -24.65 9.82 -22.18
CA ASN A 268 -25.09 8.43 -22.32
C ASN A 268 -24.09 7.39 -21.78
N SER A 269 -22.82 7.75 -21.62
CA SER A 269 -21.75 6.83 -21.18
C SER A 269 -20.59 7.62 -20.57
N ASN A 270 -20.88 8.26 -19.43
CA ASN A 270 -19.93 9.07 -18.69
C ASN A 270 -19.37 8.41 -17.44
N SER A 271 -19.91 7.29 -16.98
CA SER A 271 -19.60 6.80 -15.63
C SER A 271 -19.47 5.29 -15.56
N LEU A 272 -18.75 4.83 -14.53
CA LEU A 272 -18.46 3.43 -14.28
C LEU A 272 -18.46 3.14 -12.80
N THR A 273 -18.92 1.95 -12.41
CA THR A 273 -18.67 1.42 -11.07
C THR A 273 -17.30 0.75 -10.97
N ILE A 274 -16.77 0.60 -9.76
CA ILE A 274 -15.50 -0.11 -9.56
C ILE A 274 -15.59 -1.57 -10.00
N GLU A 275 -16.75 -2.22 -9.87
CA GLU A 275 -16.96 -3.60 -10.35
C GLU A 275 -16.80 -3.70 -11.86
N GLN A 276 -17.20 -2.67 -12.61
CA GLN A 276 -16.98 -2.63 -14.06
C GLN A 276 -15.49 -2.50 -14.44
N LEU A 277 -14.67 -1.94 -13.55
CA LEU A 277 -13.22 -1.79 -13.72
C LEU A 277 -12.41 -2.93 -13.08
N GLN A 278 -13.05 -3.79 -12.28
CA GLN A 278 -12.40 -4.82 -11.46
C GLN A 278 -11.37 -5.64 -12.24
N GLU A 279 -11.73 -6.17 -13.40
CA GLU A 279 -10.83 -7.03 -14.18
C GLU A 279 -9.64 -6.26 -14.77
N ALA A 280 -9.82 -4.98 -15.10
CA ALA A 280 -8.73 -4.13 -15.58
C ALA A 280 -7.80 -3.72 -14.43
N LEU A 281 -8.37 -3.43 -13.26
CA LEU A 281 -7.63 -3.10 -12.04
C LEU A 281 -6.82 -4.30 -11.53
N LYS A 282 -7.37 -5.51 -11.52
CA LYS A 282 -6.61 -6.74 -11.19
C LYS A 282 -5.38 -6.91 -12.07
N VAL A 283 -5.52 -6.64 -13.38
CA VAL A 283 -4.36 -6.65 -14.29
C VAL A 283 -3.37 -5.58 -13.88
N ALA A 284 -3.80 -4.34 -13.60
CA ALA A 284 -2.92 -3.27 -13.14
C ALA A 284 -2.18 -3.63 -11.84
N ILE A 285 -2.85 -4.28 -10.88
CA ILE A 285 -2.29 -4.75 -9.59
C ILE A 285 -1.28 -5.86 -9.78
N THR A 286 -1.60 -6.88 -10.58
CA THR A 286 -0.66 -7.96 -10.95
C THR A 286 0.59 -7.37 -11.61
N ASN A 287 0.37 -6.34 -12.40
CA ASN A 287 1.40 -5.56 -13.05
C ASN A 287 2.17 -4.64 -12.09
N GLY A 288 1.83 -4.51 -10.81
CA GLY A 288 2.64 -3.74 -9.85
C GLY A 288 2.09 -2.36 -9.49
N LEU A 289 0.78 -2.15 -9.65
CA LEU A 289 0.09 -1.01 -9.03
C LEU A 289 0.23 -1.10 -7.51
N LYS A 290 0.85 -0.09 -6.90
CA LYS A 290 1.15 -0.03 -5.46
C LYS A 290 0.26 0.97 -4.72
N LEU A 291 -0.09 2.07 -5.37
CA LEU A 291 -0.84 3.16 -4.75
C LEU A 291 -1.97 3.63 -5.68
N ALA A 292 -3.20 3.67 -5.17
CA ALA A 292 -4.30 4.36 -5.83
C ALA A 292 -4.73 5.59 -5.01
N ILE A 293 -4.91 6.73 -5.65
CA ILE A 293 -5.32 7.98 -5.00
C ILE A 293 -6.60 8.45 -5.69
N PHE A 294 -7.71 8.41 -4.97
CA PHE A 294 -9.00 8.92 -5.42
C PHE A 294 -9.26 10.25 -4.73
N ASN A 295 -8.81 11.32 -5.38
CA ASN A 295 -8.94 12.69 -4.92
C ASN A 295 -10.30 13.27 -5.34
N SER A 296 -11.38 12.56 -5.03
CA SER A 296 -12.73 12.82 -5.52
C SER A 296 -13.77 12.72 -4.40
N CYS A 297 -15.00 13.14 -4.70
CA CYS A 297 -16.10 13.15 -3.74
C CYS A 297 -16.54 11.73 -3.34
N ASP A 298 -16.68 11.46 -2.04
CA ASP A 298 -17.24 10.21 -1.50
C ASP A 298 -16.45 8.94 -1.85
N GLY A 299 -15.27 8.80 -1.23
CA GLY A 299 -14.30 7.75 -1.53
C GLY A 299 -14.38 6.50 -0.66
N LEU A 300 -15.26 6.40 0.34
CA LEU A 300 -15.36 5.19 1.16
C LEU A 300 -16.11 4.05 0.47
N GLY A 301 -17.18 4.34 -0.29
CA GLY A 301 -17.80 3.35 -1.16
C GLY A 301 -16.83 2.84 -2.22
N LEU A 302 -16.03 3.75 -2.80
CA LEU A 302 -14.92 3.40 -3.69
C LEU A 302 -13.88 2.52 -2.98
N ALA A 303 -13.43 2.91 -1.77
CA ALA A 303 -12.43 2.16 -1.01
C ALA A 303 -12.88 0.73 -0.69
N ASN A 304 -14.15 0.52 -0.33
CA ASN A 304 -14.67 -0.82 -0.05
C ASN A 304 -14.55 -1.73 -1.29
N SER A 305 -14.95 -1.26 -2.47
CA SER A 305 -14.81 -2.03 -3.72
C SER A 305 -13.34 -2.19 -4.15
N LEU A 306 -12.49 -1.19 -3.92
CA LEU A 306 -11.07 -1.23 -4.27
C LEU A 306 -10.23 -2.12 -3.37
N GLU A 307 -10.51 -2.15 -2.06
CA GLU A 307 -9.83 -3.01 -1.09
C GLU A 307 -10.14 -4.50 -1.32
N LYS A 308 -11.36 -4.83 -1.81
CA LYS A 308 -11.71 -6.19 -2.27
C LYS A 308 -10.83 -6.68 -3.43
N LEU A 309 -10.17 -5.76 -4.14
CA LEU A 309 -9.20 -6.08 -5.18
C LEU A 309 -7.77 -6.24 -4.64
N HIS A 310 -7.58 -6.11 -3.33
CA HIS A 310 -6.29 -6.23 -2.66
C HIS A 310 -5.22 -5.23 -3.15
N ILE A 311 -5.63 -4.05 -3.61
CA ILE A 311 -4.69 -2.94 -3.89
C ILE A 311 -3.86 -2.67 -2.62
N PRO A 312 -2.53 -2.60 -2.70
CA PRO A 312 -1.69 -2.49 -1.50
C PRO A 312 -2.02 -1.27 -0.64
N THR A 313 -2.22 -0.12 -1.26
CA THR A 313 -2.61 1.11 -0.55
C THR A 313 -3.51 1.98 -1.42
N VAL A 314 -4.57 2.51 -0.81
CA VAL A 314 -5.52 3.44 -1.40
C VAL A 314 -5.62 4.67 -0.51
N ILE A 315 -5.65 5.87 -1.11
CA ILE A 315 -5.97 7.12 -0.43
C ILE A 315 -7.29 7.63 -0.98
N VAL A 316 -8.24 7.89 -0.09
CA VAL A 316 -9.60 8.36 -0.41
C VAL A 316 -10.04 9.46 0.55
N MET A 317 -11.14 10.13 0.19
CA MET A 317 -11.83 11.08 1.07
C MET A 317 -13.03 10.42 1.73
N ARG A 318 -13.19 10.60 3.06
CA ARG A 318 -14.29 9.99 3.84
C ARG A 318 -15.68 10.48 3.44
N GLU A 319 -15.77 11.71 2.98
CA GLU A 319 -17.00 12.40 2.62
C GLU A 319 -16.76 13.25 1.36
N PRO A 320 -17.80 13.81 0.73
CA PRO A 320 -17.65 14.77 -0.36
C PRO A 320 -16.64 15.88 -0.02
N VAL A 321 -15.73 16.18 -0.94
CA VAL A 321 -14.60 17.10 -0.71
C VAL A 321 -14.71 18.32 -1.64
N PRO A 322 -14.61 19.55 -1.14
CA PRO A 322 -14.48 20.73 -2.00
C PRO A 322 -13.22 20.67 -2.87
N ASN A 323 -13.32 21.11 -4.13
CA ASN A 323 -12.22 21.02 -5.11
C ASN A 323 -10.91 21.62 -4.55
N ARG A 324 -10.95 22.81 -3.96
CA ARG A 324 -9.79 23.43 -3.31
C ARG A 324 -9.20 22.59 -2.17
N VAL A 325 -10.01 21.90 -1.38
CA VAL A 325 -9.51 21.03 -0.30
C VAL A 325 -8.79 19.81 -0.90
N ALA A 326 -9.36 19.21 -1.95
CA ALA A 326 -8.76 18.11 -2.68
C ALA A 326 -7.42 18.51 -3.33
N GLN A 327 -7.39 19.67 -4.00
CA GLN A 327 -6.18 20.24 -4.60
C GLN A 327 -5.09 20.50 -3.56
N GLU A 328 -5.44 21.16 -2.46
CA GLU A 328 -4.48 21.51 -1.40
C GLU A 328 -3.95 20.28 -0.68
N PHE A 329 -4.80 19.28 -0.44
CA PHE A 329 -4.37 17.98 0.06
C PHE A 329 -3.34 17.36 -0.88
N PHE A 330 -3.69 17.23 -2.16
CA PHE A 330 -2.85 16.54 -3.14
C PHE A 330 -1.52 17.26 -3.37
N ARG A 331 -1.53 18.60 -3.43
CA ARG A 331 -0.32 19.43 -3.53
C ARG A 331 0.62 19.17 -2.36
N HIS A 332 0.11 19.21 -1.13
CA HIS A 332 0.92 19.01 0.06
C HIS A 332 1.38 17.55 0.22
N PHE A 333 0.53 16.59 -0.15
CA PHE A 333 0.87 15.18 -0.18
C PHE A 333 2.01 14.90 -1.16
N LEU A 334 1.91 15.38 -2.41
CA LEU A 334 2.99 15.19 -3.41
C LEU A 334 4.30 15.88 -2.99
N SER A 335 4.24 17.06 -2.37
CA SER A 335 5.43 17.70 -1.80
C SER A 335 6.10 16.80 -0.78
N ALA A 336 5.35 16.31 0.21
CA ALA A 336 5.88 15.48 1.27
C ALA A 336 6.35 14.09 0.78
N PHE A 337 5.53 13.42 -0.02
CA PHE A 337 5.78 12.04 -0.45
C PHE A 337 6.83 11.97 -1.56
N ALA A 338 6.66 12.76 -2.62
CA ALA A 338 7.47 12.65 -3.84
C ALA A 338 8.72 13.54 -3.82
N ARG A 339 8.66 14.74 -3.21
CA ARG A 339 9.81 15.67 -3.19
C ARG A 339 10.64 15.52 -1.93
N GLU A 340 9.99 15.51 -0.76
CA GLU A 340 10.65 15.44 0.55
C GLU A 340 10.93 13.99 1.01
N ARG A 341 10.44 12.99 0.26
CA ARG A 341 10.69 11.55 0.50
C ARG A 341 10.24 11.06 1.87
N LEU A 342 9.19 11.68 2.42
CA LEU A 342 8.54 11.16 3.61
C LEU A 342 7.83 9.84 3.28
N SER A 343 7.66 8.98 4.28
CA SER A 343 6.81 7.78 4.14
C SER A 343 5.37 8.18 3.81
N LEU A 344 4.60 7.24 3.25
CA LEU A 344 3.20 7.50 2.88
C LEU A 344 2.37 7.99 4.07
N TYR A 345 2.52 7.37 5.25
CA TYR A 345 1.80 7.75 6.48
C TYR A 345 2.16 9.17 6.91
N ARG A 346 3.46 9.49 6.94
CA ARG A 346 3.92 10.83 7.32
C ARG A 346 3.52 11.89 6.30
N ALA A 347 3.50 11.56 5.01
CA ALA A 347 3.06 12.47 3.96
C ALA A 347 1.56 12.79 4.04
N VAL A 348 0.71 11.78 4.28
CA VAL A 348 -0.72 12.00 4.49
C VAL A 348 -0.95 12.82 5.75
N ARG A 349 -0.29 12.49 6.87
CA ARG A 349 -0.35 13.26 8.10
C ARG A 349 0.01 14.72 7.88
N TYR A 350 1.14 14.97 7.23
CA TYR A 350 1.61 16.30 6.92
C TYR A 350 0.57 17.07 6.10
N ALA A 351 0.06 16.48 5.01
CA ALA A 351 -0.95 17.09 4.16
C ALA A 351 -2.21 17.46 4.95
N ARG A 352 -2.71 16.56 5.81
CA ARG A 352 -3.86 16.82 6.70
C ARG A 352 -3.61 17.98 7.67
N GLN A 353 -2.41 18.07 8.23
CA GLN A 353 -2.05 19.20 9.09
C GLN A 353 -2.07 20.52 8.32
N GLN A 354 -1.67 20.53 7.04
CA GLN A 354 -1.78 21.73 6.22
C GLN A 354 -3.24 22.13 5.95
N LEU A 355 -4.13 21.14 5.78
CA LEU A 355 -5.57 21.39 5.59
C LEU A 355 -6.24 22.08 6.79
N LYS A 356 -5.71 21.95 8.01
CA LYS A 356 -6.23 22.69 9.19
C LYS A 356 -6.25 24.21 8.96
N ARG A 357 -5.32 24.74 8.17
CA ARG A 357 -5.27 26.18 7.82
C ARG A 357 -6.45 26.61 6.95
N LEU A 358 -7.12 25.68 6.29
CA LEU A 358 -8.28 25.92 5.44
C LEU A 358 -9.60 25.83 6.21
N GLU A 359 -9.61 25.32 7.45
CA GLU A 359 -10.85 25.05 8.20
C GLU A 359 -11.64 26.29 8.59
N ALA A 360 -11.04 27.48 8.53
CA ALA A 360 -11.77 28.73 8.63
C ALA A 360 -12.80 28.89 7.51
N TYR A 361 -12.49 28.39 6.31
CA TYR A 361 -13.34 28.47 5.11
C TYR A 361 -14.00 27.12 4.76
N PHE A 362 -13.33 26.02 5.06
CA PHE A 362 -13.76 24.65 4.75
C PHE A 362 -13.75 23.81 6.04
N PRO A 363 -14.73 23.97 6.92
CA PRO A 363 -14.75 23.30 8.22
C PRO A 363 -14.63 21.77 8.06
N GLY A 364 -13.75 21.14 8.85
CA GLY A 364 -13.54 19.70 8.82
C GLY A 364 -12.66 19.20 7.67
N ALA A 365 -12.02 20.09 6.89
CA ALA A 365 -11.15 19.70 5.77
C ALA A 365 -10.07 18.66 6.16
N SER A 366 -9.46 18.79 7.35
CA SER A 366 -8.42 17.84 7.78
C SER A 366 -8.94 16.44 8.17
N TRP A 367 -10.27 16.28 8.28
CA TRP A 367 -10.93 15.04 8.68
C TRP A 367 -11.22 14.10 7.49
N LEU A 368 -11.12 14.62 6.27
CA LEU A 368 -11.53 13.93 5.05
C LEU A 368 -10.51 12.89 4.56
N PRO A 369 -9.21 13.20 4.42
CA PRO A 369 -8.28 12.23 3.83
C PRO A 369 -8.06 11.03 4.74
N THR A 370 -8.14 9.83 4.19
CA THR A 370 -7.88 8.58 4.92
C THR A 370 -7.08 7.61 4.07
N ILE A 371 -6.21 6.85 4.74
CA ILE A 371 -5.47 5.74 4.14
C ILE A 371 -6.32 4.48 4.31
N CYS A 372 -6.34 3.67 3.28
CA CYS A 372 -6.88 2.31 3.22
C CYS A 372 -5.72 1.40 2.81
N GLN A 373 -5.33 0.46 3.67
CA GLN A 373 -4.15 -0.38 3.43
C GLN A 373 -4.43 -1.87 3.58
N ASN A 374 -3.86 -2.66 2.68
CA ASN A 374 -3.70 -4.09 2.84
C ASN A 374 -2.53 -4.37 3.83
N PRO A 375 -2.79 -4.91 5.04
CA PRO A 375 -1.76 -5.12 6.06
C PRO A 375 -0.75 -6.20 5.69
N ALA A 376 -1.03 -7.05 4.70
CA ALA A 376 -0.09 -8.05 4.24
C ALA A 376 1.03 -7.48 3.35
N VAL A 377 0.97 -6.20 3.00
CA VAL A 377 1.95 -5.53 2.13
C VAL A 377 2.47 -4.26 2.83
N GLU A 378 3.78 -4.05 2.79
CA GLU A 378 4.41 -2.82 3.28
C GLU A 378 3.93 -1.62 2.45
N PRO A 379 3.66 -0.46 3.09
CA PRO A 379 3.23 0.71 2.36
C PRO A 379 4.35 1.19 1.43
N PRO A 380 4.01 1.68 0.23
CA PRO A 380 5.04 2.12 -0.72
C PRO A 380 5.73 3.38 -0.21
N ILE A 381 7.05 3.42 -0.33
CA ILE A 381 7.85 4.65 -0.21
C ILE A 381 8.29 5.07 -1.61
N TRP A 382 8.37 6.38 -1.88
CA TRP A 382 8.65 6.88 -3.24
C TRP A 382 9.90 6.26 -3.88
N LEU A 383 10.97 6.03 -3.11
CA LEU A 383 12.20 5.39 -3.59
C LEU A 383 11.98 3.93 -4.06
N ASN A 384 11.16 3.15 -3.35
CA ASN A 384 10.78 1.78 -3.73
C ASN A 384 9.78 1.75 -4.91
N ILE A 385 9.27 2.91 -5.32
CA ILE A 385 8.48 3.06 -6.54
C ILE A 385 9.36 3.47 -7.73
N ALA A 386 10.35 4.34 -7.51
CA ALA A 386 11.17 4.92 -8.57
C ALA A 386 12.37 4.06 -9.00
N GLU A 387 12.83 3.17 -8.13
CA GLU A 387 14.01 2.34 -8.40
C GLU A 387 13.62 0.87 -8.61
N PRO A 388 14.28 0.17 -9.56
CA PRO A 388 14.40 -1.28 -9.42
C PRO A 388 15.03 -1.49 -8.05
N LEU A 389 14.52 -2.42 -7.24
CA LEU A 389 15.19 -2.87 -6.02
C LEU A 389 16.68 -3.11 -6.30
N HIS A 390 17.51 -2.11 -6.03
CA HIS A 390 18.93 -2.14 -6.35
C HIS A 390 19.78 -2.11 -5.10
N PHE A 391 19.26 -2.60 -3.97
CA PHE A 391 20.12 -3.32 -3.04
C PHE A 391 19.40 -4.22 -2.05
N VAL A 392 19.11 -5.46 -2.47
CA VAL A 392 18.90 -6.55 -1.50
C VAL A 392 19.93 -7.61 -1.83
N LEU A 393 20.96 -7.74 -0.98
CA LEU A 393 21.83 -8.90 -1.04
C LEU A 393 20.99 -10.13 -0.68
N THR A 394 21.11 -11.20 -1.46
CA THR A 394 20.53 -12.49 -1.07
C THR A 394 21.19 -12.98 0.22
N SER A 395 20.56 -13.88 0.96
CA SER A 395 21.15 -14.47 2.17
C SER A 395 22.52 -15.11 1.90
N SER A 396 22.73 -15.67 0.70
CA SER A 396 24.05 -16.16 0.25
C SER A 396 25.05 -15.02 0.11
N GLN A 397 24.68 -13.95 -0.58
CA GLN A 397 25.59 -12.81 -0.77
C GLN A 397 25.92 -12.08 0.53
N ILE A 398 24.99 -12.02 1.49
CA ILE A 398 25.25 -11.53 2.85
C ILE A 398 26.24 -12.45 3.54
N TYR A 399 26.01 -13.77 3.49
CA TYR A 399 26.89 -14.76 4.08
C TYR A 399 28.31 -14.74 3.51
N ASP A 400 28.44 -14.67 2.18
CA ASP A 400 29.72 -14.64 1.48
C ASP A 400 30.49 -13.35 1.83
N LEU A 401 29.80 -12.21 1.88
CA LEU A 401 30.39 -10.94 2.26
C LEU A 401 30.76 -10.88 3.76
N GLU A 402 29.92 -11.43 4.62
CA GLU A 402 30.19 -11.56 6.06
C GLU A 402 31.42 -12.43 6.30
N LYS A 403 31.57 -13.54 5.57
CA LYS A 403 32.73 -14.42 5.63
C LYS A 403 34.03 -13.70 5.22
N VAL A 404 34.00 -12.97 4.11
CA VAL A 404 35.14 -12.14 3.68
C VAL A 404 35.51 -11.11 4.75
N LEU A 405 34.51 -10.46 5.36
CA LEU A 405 34.76 -9.48 6.42
C LEU A 405 35.26 -10.13 7.71
N LEU A 406 34.76 -11.32 8.08
CA LEU A 406 35.22 -12.09 9.24
C LEU A 406 36.71 -12.42 9.12
N ASP A 407 37.17 -12.79 7.92
CA ASP A 407 38.57 -13.10 7.66
C ASP A 407 39.49 -11.85 7.77
N LEU A 408 38.94 -10.66 7.49
CA LEU A 408 39.71 -9.41 7.47
C LEU A 408 39.70 -8.65 8.81
N ILE A 409 38.55 -8.57 9.48
CA ILE A 409 38.34 -7.74 10.68
C ILE A 409 37.79 -8.53 11.88
N GLY A 410 37.64 -9.85 11.76
CA GLY A 410 37.25 -10.72 12.85
C GLY A 410 35.81 -10.48 13.35
N PRO A 411 35.52 -10.69 14.64
CA PRO A 411 34.15 -10.79 15.17
C PRO A 411 33.32 -9.51 15.09
N ILE A 412 33.92 -8.38 14.70
CA ILE A 412 33.20 -7.11 14.50
C ILE A 412 32.48 -7.09 13.13
N ALA A 413 32.87 -7.97 12.20
CA ALA A 413 32.33 -8.06 10.84
C ALA A 413 30.79 -8.11 10.74
N PRO A 414 30.05 -8.93 11.50
CA PRO A 414 28.59 -9.04 11.35
C PRO A 414 27.88 -7.73 11.73
N ILE A 415 28.35 -7.09 12.79
CA ILE A 415 27.78 -5.83 13.31
C ILE A 415 28.08 -4.69 12.33
N LEU A 416 29.31 -4.63 11.82
CA LEU A 416 29.68 -3.62 10.82
C LEU A 416 28.85 -3.79 9.54
N LEU A 417 28.72 -5.02 9.05
CA LEU A 417 27.96 -5.32 7.85
C LEU A 417 26.49 -4.90 8.00
N GLN A 418 25.83 -5.29 9.10
CA GLN A 418 24.45 -4.89 9.36
C GLN A 418 24.28 -3.36 9.46
N ASN A 419 25.22 -2.67 10.10
CA ASN A 419 25.18 -1.21 10.24
C ASN A 419 25.33 -0.49 8.89
N VAL A 420 26.22 -0.98 8.02
CA VAL A 420 26.40 -0.38 6.69
C VAL A 420 25.24 -0.72 5.77
N LEU A 421 24.72 -1.96 5.81
CA LEU A 421 23.55 -2.38 5.04
C LEU A 421 22.31 -1.51 5.32
N ALA A 422 22.15 -1.02 6.55
CA ALA A 422 21.06 -0.13 6.94
C ALA A 422 21.23 1.32 6.39
N GLN A 423 22.37 1.68 5.82
CA GLN A 423 22.74 3.06 5.46
C GLN A 423 23.02 3.27 3.97
N VAL A 424 23.05 2.21 3.16
CA VAL A 424 23.47 2.27 1.76
C VAL A 424 22.32 1.95 0.81
N GLY A 425 22.24 2.70 -0.30
CA GLY A 425 21.18 2.51 -1.30
C GLY A 425 21.57 1.57 -2.45
N ASN A 426 22.86 1.27 -2.61
CA ASN A 426 23.37 0.45 -3.72
C ASN A 426 24.66 -0.31 -3.37
N ARG A 427 25.01 -1.31 -4.20
CA ARG A 427 26.20 -2.16 -4.03
C ARG A 427 27.51 -1.38 -4.02
N ARG A 428 27.60 -0.32 -4.81
CA ARG A 428 28.82 0.49 -4.93
C ARG A 428 29.09 1.25 -3.63
N GLU A 429 28.05 1.85 -3.07
CA GLU A 429 28.08 2.48 -1.75
C GLU A 429 28.39 1.49 -0.64
N LEU A 430 27.81 0.28 -0.65
CA LEU A 430 28.15 -0.75 0.33
C LEU A 430 29.65 -1.04 0.33
N ILE A 431 30.22 -1.32 -0.84
CA ILE A 431 31.64 -1.67 -0.98
C ILE A 431 32.52 -0.48 -0.56
N GLU A 432 32.19 0.74 -0.98
CA GLU A 432 32.95 1.93 -0.58
C GLU A 432 32.88 2.21 0.93
N GLN A 433 31.71 2.08 1.54
CA GLN A 433 31.52 2.28 2.97
C GLN A 433 32.27 1.22 3.78
N LEU A 434 32.15 -0.07 3.43
CA LEU A 434 32.90 -1.14 4.08
C LEU A 434 34.41 -0.93 3.95
N ARG A 435 34.90 -0.50 2.79
CA ARG A 435 36.32 -0.19 2.58
C ARG A 435 36.83 0.91 3.50
N ARG A 436 36.02 1.93 3.83
CA ARG A 436 36.42 3.01 4.75
C ARG A 436 36.69 2.53 6.17
N HIS A 437 36.17 1.36 6.55
CA HIS A 437 36.40 0.73 7.84
C HIS A 437 37.58 -0.25 7.84
N LEU A 438 38.27 -0.42 6.71
CA LEU A 438 39.42 -1.31 6.55
C LEU A 438 40.73 -0.51 6.45
N SER A 439 41.83 -1.09 6.95
CA SER A 439 43.18 -0.53 6.75
C SER A 439 43.63 -0.63 5.29
N PRO A 440 44.63 0.14 4.82
CA PRO A 440 45.07 0.14 3.42
C PRO A 440 45.41 -1.26 2.87
N SER A 441 46.06 -2.12 3.66
CA SER A 441 46.37 -3.50 3.27
C SER A 441 45.13 -4.40 3.20
N GLN A 442 44.15 -4.19 4.08
CA GLN A 442 42.88 -4.94 4.05
C GLN A 442 41.97 -4.47 2.92
N GLN A 443 42.05 -3.22 2.49
CA GLN A 443 41.24 -2.68 1.38
C GLN A 443 41.59 -3.33 0.03
N GLU A 444 42.88 -3.56 -0.23
CA GLU A 444 43.33 -4.25 -1.45
C GLU A 444 42.86 -5.72 -1.47
N GLU A 445 43.01 -6.42 -0.34
CA GLU A 445 42.58 -7.82 -0.21
C GLU A 445 41.05 -7.95 -0.28
N PHE A 446 40.31 -7.07 0.39
CA PHE A 446 38.84 -7.00 0.31
C PHE A 446 38.36 -6.80 -1.12
N GLN A 447 38.96 -5.87 -1.87
CA GLN A 447 38.56 -5.59 -3.24
C GLN A 447 38.81 -6.80 -4.16
N LYS A 448 39.90 -7.53 -3.93
CA LYS A 448 40.24 -8.74 -4.68
C LYS A 448 39.22 -9.85 -4.41
N GLN A 449 38.90 -10.12 -3.14
CA GLN A 449 37.96 -11.17 -2.74
C GLN A 449 36.52 -10.86 -3.12
N VAL A 450 36.07 -9.61 -2.92
CA VAL A 450 34.73 -9.15 -3.32
C VAL A 450 34.52 -9.24 -4.84
N ASN A 451 35.55 -8.94 -5.64
CA ASN A 451 35.46 -9.09 -7.09
C ASN A 451 35.45 -10.57 -7.55
N LEU A 452 35.97 -11.50 -6.74
CA LEU A 452 35.92 -12.94 -7.03
C LEU A 452 34.57 -13.55 -6.64
N GLU A 453 34.05 -13.20 -5.46
CA GLU A 453 32.83 -13.81 -4.89
C GLU A 453 31.53 -13.15 -5.39
N LEU A 454 31.52 -11.84 -5.65
CA LEU A 454 30.32 -11.11 -6.07
C LEU A 454 30.25 -10.84 -7.58
N THR A 455 31.12 -11.49 -8.39
CA THR A 455 31.13 -11.38 -9.86
C THR A 455 30.85 -12.74 -10.52
N GLN A 456 29.79 -13.42 -10.08
CA GLN A 456 29.09 -14.27 -11.04
C GLN A 456 28.33 -13.36 -12.01
N PRO A 457 28.37 -13.61 -13.33
CA PRO A 457 27.59 -12.84 -14.28
C PRO A 457 26.11 -12.92 -13.89
N LEU A 458 25.40 -11.80 -13.97
CA LEU A 458 23.94 -11.81 -14.07
C LEU A 458 23.58 -12.73 -15.24
N LEU A 459 23.05 -13.92 -14.95
CA LEU A 459 22.40 -14.79 -15.94
C LEU A 459 21.48 -13.91 -16.78
N LYS A 460 21.63 -13.99 -18.11
CA LYS A 460 20.73 -13.28 -19.03
C LYS A 460 19.29 -13.68 -18.70
N GLN A 461 18.35 -12.74 -18.81
CA GLN A 461 16.94 -12.96 -18.48
C GLN A 461 16.35 -14.18 -19.20
N GLU A 462 16.82 -14.51 -20.41
CA GLU A 462 16.41 -15.70 -21.16
C GLU A 462 16.78 -17.00 -20.43
N ASP A 463 17.98 -17.10 -19.84
CA ASP A 463 18.41 -18.26 -19.07
C ASP A 463 17.77 -18.33 -17.67
N ARG A 464 17.37 -17.17 -17.09
CA ARG A 464 16.65 -17.11 -15.81
C ARG A 464 15.20 -17.58 -15.92
N VAL A 465 14.53 -17.32 -17.05
CA VAL A 465 13.15 -17.76 -17.27
C VAL A 465 13.11 -19.28 -17.41
N GLU A 466 14.04 -19.90 -18.13
CA GLU A 466 14.14 -21.37 -18.19
C GLU A 466 14.45 -21.98 -16.81
N MET A 467 15.38 -21.39 -16.04
CA MET A 467 15.69 -21.86 -14.68
C MET A 467 14.57 -21.65 -13.64
N LEU A 468 13.83 -20.54 -13.72
CA LEU A 468 12.71 -20.25 -12.79
C LEU A 468 11.48 -21.09 -13.12
N ILE A 469 11.26 -21.42 -14.40
CA ILE A 469 10.23 -22.39 -14.80
C ILE A 469 10.57 -23.78 -14.23
N ASP A 470 11.85 -24.15 -14.19
CA ASP A 470 12.28 -25.45 -13.65
C ASP A 470 12.26 -25.51 -12.10
N GLN A 471 12.57 -24.40 -11.41
CA GLN A 471 12.56 -24.33 -9.94
C GLN A 471 11.15 -24.30 -9.32
N TYR A 472 10.13 -23.86 -10.07
CA TYR A 472 8.74 -23.77 -9.58
C TYR A 472 7.83 -24.93 -10.02
N GLN A 473 8.34 -25.91 -10.77
CA GLN A 473 7.64 -27.18 -10.94
C GLN A 473 7.81 -28.02 -9.66
N VAL A 474 6.89 -27.82 -8.72
CA VAL A 474 6.80 -28.63 -7.51
C VAL A 474 6.60 -30.11 -7.88
N LEU A 475 7.26 -31.00 -7.14
CA LEU A 475 7.00 -32.43 -7.16
C LEU A 475 5.61 -32.72 -6.60
N ASP A 476 4.60 -32.76 -7.47
CA ASP A 476 3.27 -33.24 -7.10
C ASP A 476 3.18 -34.77 -7.18
N GLU A 477 2.19 -35.33 -6.48
CA GLU A 477 1.99 -36.78 -6.37
C GLU A 477 1.74 -37.45 -7.73
N ASN A 478 1.13 -36.73 -8.69
CA ASN A 478 0.85 -37.25 -10.02
C ASN A 478 2.13 -37.37 -10.86
N PHE A 479 3.06 -36.42 -10.73
CA PHE A 479 4.35 -36.47 -11.37
C PHE A 479 5.23 -37.59 -10.80
N ILE A 480 5.24 -37.76 -9.47
CA ILE A 480 5.96 -38.86 -8.82
C ILE A 480 5.44 -40.22 -9.33
N ARG A 481 4.11 -40.40 -9.42
CA ARG A 481 3.50 -41.62 -9.97
C ARG A 481 3.87 -41.87 -11.44
N ARG A 482 3.93 -40.82 -12.27
CA ARG A 482 4.39 -40.93 -13.66
C ARG A 482 5.86 -41.36 -13.75
N CYS A 483 6.73 -40.80 -12.91
CA CYS A 483 8.13 -41.21 -12.84
C CYS A 483 8.26 -42.68 -12.39
N GLU A 484 7.47 -43.09 -11.39
CA GLU A 484 7.45 -44.46 -10.90
C GLU A 484 6.98 -45.45 -11.97
N GLN A 485 5.93 -45.11 -12.72
CA GLN A 485 5.42 -45.95 -13.80
C GLN A 485 6.44 -46.11 -14.94
N ALA A 486 7.05 -45.00 -15.39
CA ALA A 486 8.09 -45.03 -16.43
C ALA A 486 9.34 -45.81 -15.99
N LEU A 487 9.76 -45.68 -14.73
CA LEU A 487 10.84 -46.50 -14.18
C LEU A 487 10.44 -47.97 -14.05
N THR A 488 9.21 -48.27 -13.66
CA THR A 488 8.74 -49.67 -13.53
C THR A 488 8.74 -50.36 -14.88
N GLU A 489 8.39 -49.66 -15.95
CA GLU A 489 8.50 -50.14 -17.34
C GLU A 489 9.96 -50.37 -17.77
N ALA A 490 10.89 -49.53 -17.32
CA ALA A 490 12.30 -49.59 -17.72
C ALA A 490 13.15 -50.60 -16.93
N ILE A 491 12.92 -50.74 -15.62
CA ILE A 491 13.79 -51.49 -14.70
C ILE A 491 13.02 -52.39 -13.72
N GLY A 492 11.69 -52.46 -13.83
CA GLY A 492 10.85 -53.35 -13.02
C GLY A 492 10.63 -52.86 -11.58
N PRO A 493 10.28 -53.75 -10.64
CA PRO A 493 9.75 -53.39 -9.32
C PRO A 493 10.74 -52.65 -8.40
N ILE A 494 12.03 -52.60 -8.76
CA ILE A 494 13.05 -51.84 -8.03
C ILE A 494 12.86 -50.31 -8.18
N ALA A 495 12.06 -49.88 -9.16
CA ALA A 495 11.70 -48.47 -9.41
C ALA A 495 11.17 -47.76 -8.16
N HIS A 496 10.30 -48.40 -7.38
CA HIS A 496 9.71 -47.83 -6.18
C HIS A 496 10.78 -47.46 -5.13
N ILE A 497 11.81 -48.29 -4.99
CA ILE A 497 12.91 -48.07 -4.04
C ILE A 497 13.75 -46.87 -4.46
N LEU A 498 14.02 -46.71 -5.77
CA LEU A 498 14.78 -45.56 -6.28
C LEU A 498 14.02 -44.25 -6.09
N ILE A 499 12.70 -44.25 -6.29
CA ILE A 499 11.82 -43.10 -6.02
C ILE A 499 11.92 -42.70 -4.54
N GLN A 500 11.74 -43.63 -3.61
CA GLN A 500 11.80 -43.34 -2.17
C GLN A 500 13.18 -42.83 -1.71
N GLN A 501 14.25 -43.40 -2.27
CA GLN A 501 15.61 -42.94 -1.97
C GLN A 501 15.88 -41.52 -2.47
N THR A 502 15.38 -41.16 -3.67
CA THR A 502 15.57 -39.83 -4.25
C THR A 502 14.66 -38.78 -3.61
N LEU A 503 13.47 -39.17 -3.12
CA LEU A 503 12.63 -38.27 -2.30
C LEU A 503 13.27 -37.98 -0.94
N SER A 504 13.94 -38.97 -0.34
CA SER A 504 14.60 -38.83 0.96
C SER A 504 15.89 -37.97 0.92
N SER A 505 16.46 -37.73 -0.27
CA SER A 505 17.67 -36.90 -0.43
C SER A 505 17.40 -35.39 -0.52
N GLY A 506 16.13 -34.95 -0.40
CA GLY A 506 15.78 -33.53 -0.28
C GLY A 506 15.71 -32.76 -1.60
N GLU A 507 15.46 -33.44 -2.73
CA GLU A 507 15.27 -32.78 -4.02
C GLU A 507 13.85 -32.24 -4.15
N HIS A 508 13.69 -31.00 -4.62
CA HIS A 508 12.41 -30.28 -4.58
C HIS A 508 11.89 -29.82 -5.95
N SER A 509 12.69 -29.93 -7.02
CA SER A 509 12.25 -29.61 -8.39
C SER A 509 12.16 -30.86 -9.28
N ARG A 510 11.21 -30.84 -10.22
CA ARG A 510 10.99 -31.96 -11.16
C ARG A 510 12.23 -32.30 -12.00
N ALA A 511 12.96 -31.29 -12.47
CA ALA A 511 14.17 -31.51 -13.27
C ALA A 511 15.29 -32.17 -12.46
N THR A 512 15.57 -31.69 -11.23
CA THR A 512 16.59 -32.32 -10.38
C THR A 512 16.22 -33.75 -10.02
N PHE A 513 14.92 -33.99 -9.78
CA PHE A 513 14.40 -35.32 -9.46
C PHE A 513 14.54 -36.31 -10.62
N VAL A 514 14.22 -35.88 -11.85
CA VAL A 514 14.39 -36.71 -13.05
C VAL A 514 15.86 -36.96 -13.34
N GLU A 515 16.75 -35.97 -13.19
CA GLU A 515 18.19 -36.14 -13.37
C GLU A 515 18.79 -37.14 -12.37
N SER A 516 18.42 -37.06 -11.10
CA SER A 516 18.91 -37.97 -10.07
C SER A 516 18.38 -39.40 -10.22
N LEU A 517 17.16 -39.57 -10.73
CA LEU A 517 16.65 -40.90 -11.10
C LEU A 517 17.36 -41.44 -12.35
N ALA A 518 17.56 -40.59 -13.35
CA ALA A 518 18.23 -40.95 -14.59
C ALA A 518 19.69 -41.35 -14.36
N ALA A 519 20.41 -40.69 -13.44
CA ALA A 519 21.77 -41.04 -13.06
C ALA A 519 21.90 -42.43 -12.38
N LYS A 520 20.80 -42.96 -11.84
CA LYS A 520 20.75 -44.29 -11.21
C LYS A 520 20.37 -45.41 -12.19
N LEU A 521 20.10 -45.09 -13.45
CA LEU A 521 19.79 -46.07 -14.49
C LEU A 521 21.07 -46.69 -15.08
N PRO A 522 21.08 -48.02 -15.34
CA PRO A 522 22.28 -48.74 -15.73
C PRO A 522 22.69 -48.55 -17.20
N ASN A 523 21.83 -47.98 -18.06
CA ASN A 523 22.08 -47.86 -19.50
C ASN A 523 21.72 -46.44 -20.03
N PRO A 524 22.61 -45.79 -20.80
CA PRO A 524 22.34 -44.51 -21.47
C PRO A 524 21.09 -44.49 -22.35
N GLN A 525 20.73 -45.60 -23.01
CA GLN A 525 19.53 -45.68 -23.86
C GLN A 525 18.25 -45.65 -23.02
N LEU A 526 18.23 -46.35 -21.87
CA LEU A 526 17.11 -46.31 -20.92
C LEU A 526 16.99 -44.93 -20.25
N THR A 527 18.13 -44.29 -19.98
CA THR A 527 18.20 -42.94 -19.45
C THR A 527 17.54 -41.93 -20.39
N LEU A 528 17.85 -42.02 -21.69
CA LEU A 528 17.27 -41.14 -22.71
C LEU A 528 15.75 -41.38 -22.86
N ALA A 529 15.33 -42.66 -22.93
CA ALA A 529 13.92 -43.02 -23.06
C ALA A 529 13.09 -42.57 -21.86
N PHE A 530 13.60 -42.76 -20.63
CA PHE A 530 12.96 -42.30 -19.40
C PHE A 530 12.79 -40.77 -19.37
N LYS A 531 13.84 -40.02 -19.71
CA LYS A 531 13.76 -38.55 -19.77
C LYS A 531 12.74 -38.07 -20.80
N GLN A 532 12.72 -38.68 -21.98
CA GLN A 532 11.75 -38.36 -23.04
C GLN A 532 10.31 -38.67 -22.63
N GLN A 533 10.07 -39.75 -21.87
CA GLN A 533 8.73 -40.15 -21.45
C GLN A 533 8.17 -39.27 -20.31
N VAL A 534 9.04 -38.69 -19.48
CA VAL A 534 8.64 -37.94 -18.28
C VAL A 534 8.68 -36.41 -18.48
N LEU A 535 9.58 -35.91 -19.33
CA LEU A 535 9.74 -34.48 -19.63
C LEU A 535 9.16 -34.07 -21.00
N GLY A 536 8.75 -35.03 -21.83
CA GLY A 536 8.18 -34.80 -23.16
C GLY A 536 6.69 -34.50 -23.19
#